data_AF-A0AAW5NZV7-F1
#
_entry.id   AF-A0AAW5NZV7-F1
#
_cell.length_a   1.000
_cell.length_b   1.000
_cell.length_c   1.000
_cell.angle_alpha   90.00
_cell.angle_beta   90.00
_cell.angle_gamma   90.00
#
_symmetry.space_group_name_H-M   'P 1'
#
loop_
_entity.id
_entity.type
_entity.pdbx_description
1 polymer ?
#
loop_
_entity_poly.entity_id
_entity_poly.type
_entity_poly.pdbx_seq_one_letter_code
_entity_poly.pdbx_strand_id
1 'polypeptide(L)'
;MDIPKEFLSKEFLSQFKTGEDVTAFMKELHTRVYEQMLEAEMDNHLGYEKHSNQGDHSGNSRNGSYRKQIQTEMGESVIQVPRDREGEFEPIVIPKHQSQGLIY
;
A
#
# COMPACT_ATOMS: atom_id res chain seq x y z
N MET A 1 -12.15 12.62 -7.72
CA MET A 1 -10.96 12.19 -8.48
C MET A 1 -11.45 11.65 -9.81
N ASP A 2 -10.87 12.11 -10.92
CA ASP A 2 -11.20 11.58 -12.24
C ASP A 2 -10.37 10.33 -12.51
N ILE A 3 -11.02 9.27 -13.00
CA ILE A 3 -10.33 8.05 -13.39
C ILE A 3 -9.54 8.35 -14.66
N PRO A 4 -8.21 8.15 -14.68
CA PRO A 4 -7.42 8.41 -15.88
C PRO A 4 -7.92 7.57 -17.07
N LYS A 5 -7.99 8.20 -18.24
CA LYS A 5 -8.55 7.58 -19.47
C LYS A 5 -7.86 6.28 -19.85
N GLU A 6 -6.59 6.13 -19.47
CA GLU A 6 -5.79 4.92 -19.71
C GLU A 6 -6.38 3.68 -19.01
N PHE A 7 -6.90 3.84 -17.78
CA PHE A 7 -7.59 2.76 -17.04
C PHE A 7 -8.94 2.36 -17.67
N LEU A 8 -9.52 3.22 -18.50
CA LEU A 8 -10.75 2.94 -19.23
C LEU A 8 -10.50 2.66 -20.71
N SER A 9 -9.24 2.41 -21.09
CA SER A 9 -8.89 2.05 -22.45
C SER A 9 -9.51 0.70 -22.82
N LYS A 10 -9.94 0.56 -24.07
CA LYS A 10 -10.52 -0.68 -24.59
C LYS A 10 -9.53 -1.85 -24.46
N GLU A 11 -8.24 -1.57 -24.64
CA GLU A 11 -7.17 -2.57 -24.52
C GLU A 11 -7.07 -3.11 -23.08
N PHE A 12 -7.03 -2.23 -22.09
CA PHE A 12 -7.02 -2.64 -20.68
C PHE A 12 -8.30 -3.39 -20.29
N LEU A 13 -9.47 -2.85 -20.64
CA LEU A 13 -10.75 -3.46 -20.27
C LEU A 13 -11.00 -4.81 -20.96
N SER A 14 -10.40 -5.05 -22.13
CA SER A 14 -10.52 -6.33 -22.85
C SER A 14 -9.90 -7.52 -22.11
N GLN A 15 -9.09 -7.27 -21.10
CA GLN A 15 -8.47 -8.30 -20.26
C GLN A 15 -9.49 -8.97 -19.33
N PHE A 16 -10.55 -8.25 -18.93
CA PHE A 16 -11.61 -8.77 -18.07
C PHE A 16 -12.67 -9.49 -18.91
N LYS A 17 -12.87 -10.78 -18.66
CA LYS A 17 -13.84 -11.61 -19.40
C LYS A 17 -15.16 -11.75 -18.65
N THR A 18 -15.11 -11.62 -17.33
CA THR A 18 -16.23 -11.83 -16.41
C THR A 18 -16.30 -10.72 -15.36
N GLY A 19 -17.45 -10.58 -14.69
CA GLY A 19 -17.59 -9.68 -13.54
C GLY A 19 -16.74 -10.11 -12.33
N GLU A 20 -16.38 -11.39 -12.24
CA GLU A 20 -15.45 -11.90 -11.23
C GLU A 20 -14.03 -11.38 -11.47
N ASP A 21 -13.56 -11.34 -12.73
CA ASP A 21 -12.24 -10.79 -13.06
C ASP A 21 -12.13 -9.31 -12.65
N VAL A 22 -13.19 -8.53 -12.86
CA VAL A 22 -13.25 -7.13 -12.43
C VAL A 22 -13.18 -7.02 -10.92
N THR A 23 -13.94 -7.85 -10.20
CA THR A 23 -13.96 -7.84 -8.73
C THR A 23 -12.61 -8.25 -8.14
N ALA A 24 -11.97 -9.27 -8.71
CA ALA A 24 -10.63 -9.72 -8.31
C ALA A 24 -9.59 -8.61 -8.52
N PHE A 25 -9.63 -7.93 -9.67
CA PHE A 25 -8.76 -6.80 -9.95
C PHE A 25 -8.96 -5.65 -8.95
N MET A 26 -10.21 -5.28 -8.65
CA MET A 26 -10.50 -4.22 -7.68
C MET A 26 -9.97 -4.57 -6.30
N LYS A 27 -10.09 -5.83 -5.86
CA LYS A 27 -9.53 -6.31 -4.60
C LYS A 27 -8.00 -6.21 -4.56
N GLU A 28 -7.34 -6.60 -5.64
CA GLU A 28 -5.87 -6.49 -5.76
C GLU A 28 -5.43 -5.02 -5.79
N LEU A 29 -6.11 -4.18 -6.58
CA LEU A 29 -5.84 -2.74 -6.67
C LEU A 29 -5.95 -2.08 -5.29
N HIS A 30 -7.02 -2.35 -4.55
CA HIS A 30 -7.23 -1.80 -3.22
C HIS A 30 -6.12 -2.20 -2.24
N THR A 31 -5.68 -3.46 -2.32
CA THR A 31 -4.57 -3.97 -1.51
C THR A 31 -3.27 -3.23 -1.84
N ARG A 32 -2.96 -3.06 -3.13
CA ARG A 32 -1.76 -2.32 -3.56
C ARG A 32 -1.82 -0.83 -3.21
N VAL A 33 -2.98 -0.20 -3.28
CA VAL A 33 -3.15 1.20 -2.89
C VAL A 33 -2.75 1.38 -1.43
N TYR A 34 -3.21 0.52 -0.51
CA TYR A 34 -2.76 0.57 0.89
C TYR A 34 -1.25 0.37 1.05
N GLU A 35 -0.65 -0.58 0.33
CA GLU A 35 0.80 -0.78 0.39
C GLU A 35 1.58 0.47 -0.08
N GLN A 36 1.12 1.11 -1.16
CA GLN A 36 1.75 2.34 -1.65
C GLN A 36 1.55 3.53 -0.70
N MET A 37 0.38 3.65 -0.07
CA MET A 37 0.16 4.68 0.96
C MET A 37 1.10 4.48 2.15
N LEU A 38 1.31 3.24 2.59
CA LEU A 38 2.22 2.92 3.69
C LEU A 38 3.70 3.15 3.33
N GLU A 39 4.11 2.84 2.10
CA GLU A 39 5.46 3.19 1.61
C GLU A 39 5.62 4.72 1.57
N ALA A 40 4.62 5.47 1.10
CA ALA A 40 4.67 6.94 1.13
C ALA A 40 4.74 7.51 2.56
N GLU A 41 4.03 6.91 3.52
CA GLU A 41 4.17 7.26 4.93
C GLU A 41 5.58 6.96 5.45
N MET A 42 6.18 5.83 5.06
CA MET A 42 7.56 5.47 5.43
C MET A 42 8.58 6.44 4.82
N ASP A 43 8.39 6.85 3.57
CA ASP A 43 9.22 7.85 2.90
C ASP A 43 9.20 9.17 3.67
N ASN A 44 8.02 9.61 4.10
CA ASN A 44 7.86 10.81 4.93
C ASN A 44 8.45 10.65 6.34
N HIS A 45 8.28 9.48 6.98
CA HIS A 45 8.81 9.17 8.31
C HIS A 45 10.34 9.21 8.32
N LEU A 46 10.98 8.61 7.32
CA LEU A 46 12.44 8.57 7.20
C LEU A 46 13.01 9.85 6.57
N GLY A 47 12.19 10.62 5.84
CA GLY A 47 12.60 11.82 5.11
C GLY A 47 13.33 11.53 3.80
N TYR A 48 13.29 10.30 3.29
CA TYR A 48 13.93 9.91 2.03
C TYR A 48 13.26 8.70 1.38
N GLU A 49 13.28 8.64 0.05
CA GLU A 49 12.70 7.53 -0.74
C GLU A 49 13.48 6.22 -0.64
N LYS A 50 12.83 5.12 -1.02
CA LYS A 50 13.47 3.79 -1.05
C LYS A 50 14.63 3.78 -2.03
N HIS A 51 15.78 3.28 -1.56
CA HIS A 51 17.06 3.27 -2.29
C HIS A 51 17.69 4.63 -2.57
N SER A 52 17.19 5.72 -1.97
CA SER A 52 17.87 7.02 -2.01
C SER A 52 19.15 6.99 -1.17
N ASN A 53 20.22 7.57 -1.71
CA ASN A 53 21.49 7.79 -1.00
C ASN A 53 21.37 8.78 0.17
N GLN A 54 20.28 9.57 0.22
CA GLN A 54 19.99 10.44 1.36
C GLN A 54 19.81 9.66 2.67
N GLY A 55 19.49 8.37 2.59
CA GLY A 55 19.38 7.50 3.77
C GLY A 55 20.73 7.10 4.38
N ASP A 56 21.84 7.27 3.67
CA ASP A 56 23.15 6.84 4.15
C ASP A 56 23.58 7.69 5.35
N HIS A 57 23.90 7.02 6.47
CA HIS A 57 24.29 7.65 7.74
C HIS A 57 23.20 8.57 8.37
N SER A 58 21.93 8.41 7.98
CA SER A 58 20.80 9.19 8.54
C SER A 58 20.35 8.75 9.94
N GLY A 59 20.90 7.65 10.46
CA GLY A 59 20.62 7.12 11.80
C GLY A 59 19.57 6.01 11.80
N ASN A 60 18.44 6.21 11.13
CA ASN A 60 17.39 5.18 10.96
C ASN A 60 17.33 4.71 9.50
N SER A 61 16.77 3.52 9.27
CA SER A 61 16.65 2.96 7.92
C SER A 61 15.52 1.96 7.78
N ARG A 62 15.05 1.74 6.55
CA ARG A 62 14.10 0.66 6.25
C ARG A 62 14.70 -0.71 6.60
N ASN A 63 13.92 -1.56 7.24
CA ASN A 63 14.32 -2.92 7.64
C ASN A 63 13.36 -4.00 7.10
N GLY A 64 13.02 -3.88 5.80
CA GLY A 64 12.08 -4.76 5.12
C GLY A 64 10.63 -4.45 5.44
N SER A 65 9.78 -5.48 5.31
CA SER A 65 8.34 -5.40 5.52
C SER A 65 7.84 -6.61 6.29
N TYR A 66 6.63 -6.51 6.85
CA TYR A 66 5.93 -7.65 7.45
C TYR A 66 4.52 -7.79 6.86
N ARG A 67 4.00 -9.02 6.86
CA ARG A 67 2.64 -9.32 6.39
C ARG A 67 1.63 -8.96 7.46
N LYS A 68 0.56 -8.26 7.06
CA LYS A 68 -0.58 -7.94 7.91
C LYS A 68 -1.87 -8.28 7.20
N GLN A 69 -2.75 -9.02 7.87
CA GLN A 69 -4.10 -9.27 7.37
C GLN A 69 -4.98 -8.09 7.76
N ILE A 70 -5.70 -7.56 6.77
CA ILE A 70 -6.61 -6.44 6.94
C ILE A 70 -8.01 -6.83 6.48
N GLN A 71 -9.01 -6.26 7.14
CA GLN A 71 -10.40 -6.40 6.75
C GLN A 71 -10.83 -5.13 6.02
N THR A 72 -11.31 -5.31 4.78
CA THR A 72 -11.79 -4.25 3.90
C THR A 72 -13.25 -4.52 3.51
N GLU A 73 -13.91 -3.55 2.88
CA GLU A 73 -15.26 -3.73 2.35
C GLU A 73 -15.33 -4.84 1.28
N MET A 74 -14.23 -5.07 0.56
CA MET A 74 -14.08 -6.17 -0.41
C MET A 74 -13.62 -7.50 0.23
N GLY A 75 -13.68 -7.59 1.56
CA GLY A 75 -13.30 -8.76 2.35
C GLY A 75 -11.87 -8.69 2.88
N GLU A 76 -11.34 -9.84 3.27
CA GLU A 76 -9.99 -9.95 3.83
C GLU A 76 -8.92 -9.85 2.74
N SER A 77 -7.89 -9.06 3.02
CA SER A 77 -6.69 -8.90 2.19
C SER A 77 -5.42 -8.99 3.04
N VAL A 78 -4.31 -9.38 2.42
CA VAL A 78 -3.00 -9.39 3.08
C VAL A 78 -2.14 -8.34 2.40
N ILE A 79 -1.58 -7.43 3.19
CA ILE A 79 -0.68 -6.37 2.75
C ILE A 79 0.72 -6.53 3.34
N GLN A 80 1.70 -5.94 2.68
CA GLN A 80 3.04 -5.73 3.22
C GLN A 80 3.17 -4.34 3.84
N VAL A 81 3.43 -4.30 5.14
CA VAL A 81 3.66 -3.04 5.87
C VAL A 81 5.17 -2.83 6.00
N PRO A 82 5.71 -1.69 5.54
CA PRO A 82 7.12 -1.37 5.71
C PRO A 82 7.43 -1.13 7.20
N ARG A 83 8.68 -1.37 7.59
CA ARG A 83 9.17 -1.06 8.94
C ARG A 83 10.53 -0.42 8.87
N ASP A 84 10.81 0.43 9.84
CA ASP A 84 12.12 1.01 10.08
C ASP A 84 12.94 0.12 11.04
N ARG A 85 14.22 0.45 11.19
CA ARG A 85 15.17 -0.33 11.99
C ARG A 85 15.02 -0.04 13.47
N GLU A 86 14.73 1.21 13.82
CA GLU A 86 14.53 1.64 15.21
C GLU A 86 13.11 1.32 15.74
N GLY A 87 12.17 0.96 14.85
CA GLY A 87 10.81 0.56 15.21
C GLY A 87 9.89 1.73 15.58
N GLU A 88 10.28 2.95 15.20
CA GLU A 88 9.60 4.19 15.50
C GLU A 88 8.50 4.53 14.49
N PHE A 89 8.42 3.82 13.36
CA PHE A 89 7.39 4.07 12.36
C PHE A 89 5.99 3.78 12.90
N GLU A 90 5.11 4.78 12.94
CA GLU A 90 3.71 4.68 13.34
C GLU A 90 2.78 5.01 12.17
N PRO A 91 2.34 4.00 11.39
CA PRO A 91 1.49 4.24 10.22
C PRO A 91 0.11 4.76 10.63
N ILE A 92 -0.42 5.73 9.86
CA ILE A 92 -1.71 6.35 10.11
C ILE A 92 -2.81 5.59 9.37
N VAL A 93 -2.55 5.24 8.11
CA VAL A 93 -3.49 4.51 7.24
C VAL A 93 -3.98 3.21 7.87
N ILE A 94 -3.05 2.42 8.43
CA ILE A 94 -3.34 1.14 9.09
C ILE A 94 -2.53 1.07 10.40
N PRO A 95 -3.08 1.58 11.52
CA PRO A 95 -2.34 1.69 12.78
C PRO A 95 -1.80 0.36 13.31
N LYS A 96 -0.74 0.44 14.11
CA LYS A 96 -0.20 -0.73 14.83
C LYS A 96 -1.32 -1.44 15.59
N HIS A 97 -1.30 -2.77 15.54
CA HIS A 97 -2.28 -3.66 16.19
C HIS A 97 -3.74 -3.57 15.72
N GLN A 98 -4.06 -2.73 14.73
CA GLN A 98 -5.40 -2.68 14.12
C GLN A 98 -5.45 -3.45 12.80
N SER A 99 -6.47 -4.24 12.57
CA SER A 99 -6.69 -4.96 11.30
C SER A 99 -7.72 -4.29 10.38
N GLN A 100 -8.38 -3.23 10.84
CA GLN A 100 -9.26 -2.42 10.01
C GLN A 100 -8.47 -1.23 9.47
N GLY A 101 -8.55 -0.99 8.16
CA GLY A 101 -8.05 0.26 7.60
C GLY A 101 -8.88 1.41 8.14
N LEU A 102 -8.25 2.44 8.69
CA LEU A 102 -8.96 3.66 9.08
C LEU A 102 -9.37 4.38 7.80
N ILE A 103 -10.66 4.38 7.51
CA ILE A 103 -11.27 5.20 6.46
C ILE A 103 -11.70 6.50 7.17
N TYR A 104 -11.04 7.61 6.86
CA TYR A 104 -11.55 8.95 7.21
C TYR A 104 -12.63 9.37 6.21
#